data_AF-A0A7C3UFH1-F1
#
_entry.id   AF-A0A7C3UFH1-F1
#
_cell.length_a   1.000
_cell.length_b   1.000
_cell.length_c   1.000
_cell.angle_alpha   90.00
_cell.angle_beta   90.00
_cell.angle_gamma   90.00
#
_symmetry.space_group_name_H-M   'P 1'
#
loop_
_entity.id
_entity.type
_entity.pdbx_description
1 polymer ?
#
loop_
_entity_poly.entity_id
_entity_poly.type
_entity_poly.pdbx_seq_one_letter_code
_entity_poly.pdbx_strand_id
1 'polypeptide(L)' 'DLVILDLTIHGGIGGKETVRDILAINPNAKVIVSSGYSDDPIMADPKKYGFISAIAKPYKIDELNAVISCL' A
#
# COMPACT_ATOMS: atom_id res chain seq x y z
N ASP A 1 -4.01 -3.20 -13.97
CA ASP A 1 -3.00 -3.78 -13.07
C ASP A 1 -3.02 -3.09 -11.72
N LEU A 2 -2.57 -3.78 -10.67
CA LEU A 2 -2.56 -3.33 -9.28
C LEU A 2 -1.30 -3.85 -8.59
N VAL A 3 -0.67 -3.02 -7.77
CA VAL A 3 0.48 -3.39 -6.93
C VAL A 3 0.09 -3.34 -5.46
N ILE A 4 0.47 -4.36 -4.69
CA ILE A 4 0.34 -4.37 -3.22
C ILE A 4 1.75 -4.40 -2.64
N LEU A 5 2.08 -3.44 -1.79
CA LEU A 5 3.41 -3.32 -1.18
C LEU A 5 3.35 -3.55 0.33
N ASP A 6 4.37 -4.22 0.87
CA ASP A 6 4.60 -4.17 2.31
C ASP A 6 5.10 -2.77 2.69
N LEU A 7 4.59 -2.22 3.80
CA LEU A 7 5.09 -0.96 4.32
C LEU A 7 6.52 -1.10 4.85
N THR A 8 6.81 -2.18 5.56
CA THR A 8 8.07 -2.35 6.30
C THR A 8 8.80 -3.61 5.86
N ILE A 9 9.97 -3.44 5.25
CA ILE A 9 10.88 -4.53 4.89
C ILE A 9 12.16 -4.37 5.70
N HIS A 10 12.41 -5.28 6.64
CA HIS A 10 13.63 -5.26 7.46
C HIS A 10 14.86 -5.50 6.58
N GLY A 11 15.82 -4.57 6.60
CA GLY A 11 17.06 -4.67 5.82
C GLY A 11 16.93 -4.33 4.33
N GLY A 12 15.80 -3.74 3.91
CA GLY A 12 15.55 -3.38 2.51
C GLY A 12 14.80 -2.05 2.37
N ILE A 13 14.41 -1.73 1.14
CA ILE A 13 13.61 -0.55 0.80
C ILE A 13 12.15 -0.84 1.16
N GLY A 14 11.51 0.03 1.94
CA GLY A 14 10.12 -0.12 2.36
C GLY A 14 9.12 0.34 1.30
N GLY A 15 7.84 0.15 1.60
CA GLY A 15 6.75 0.54 0.69
C GLY A 15 6.71 2.04 0.42
N LYS A 16 7.09 2.86 1.41
CA LYS A 16 7.06 4.33 1.33
C LYS A 16 8.01 4.90 0.28
N GLU A 17 9.22 4.36 0.19
CA GLU A 17 10.18 4.74 -0.84
C GLU A 17 9.76 4.13 -2.18
N THR A 18 9.39 2.85 -2.17
CA THR A 18 9.04 2.10 -3.39
C THR A 18 7.85 2.72 -4.14
N VAL A 19 6.81 3.20 -3.45
CA VAL A 19 5.66 3.85 -4.11
C VAL A 19 6.07 5.13 -4.83
N ARG A 20 7.05 5.87 -4.32
CA ARG A 20 7.54 7.09 -4.99
C ARG A 20 8.28 6.73 -6.27
N ASP A 21 9.11 5.70 -6.22
CA ASP A 21 9.86 5.24 -7.39
C ASP A 21 8.91 4.69 -8.48
N ILE A 22 7.89 3.93 -8.07
CA ILE A 22 6.84 3.45 -8.98
C ILE A 22 6.12 4.62 -9.64
N LEU A 23 5.69 5.62 -8.86
CA LEU A 23 4.95 6.77 -9.39
C LEU A 23 5.81 7.70 -10.24
N ALA A 24 7.12 7.77 -10.00
CA ALA A 24 8.05 8.48 -10.87
C ALA A 24 8.15 7.84 -12.27
N ILE A 25 7.99 6.52 -12.36
CA ILE A 25 8.00 5.77 -13.63
C ILE A 25 6.61 5.79 -14.27
N ASN A 26 5.56 5.54 -13.49
CA ASN A 26 4.17 5.53 -13.93
C ASN A 26 3.29 6.31 -12.94
N PRO A 27 2.98 7.60 -13.22
CA PRO A 27 2.17 8.44 -12.35
C PRO A 27 0.74 7.93 -12.11
N ASN A 28 0.24 7.02 -12.96
CA ASN A 28 -1.11 6.46 -12.87
C ASN A 28 -1.12 5.07 -12.22
N ALA A 29 0.00 4.59 -11.67
CA ALA A 29 0.07 3.28 -11.03
C ALA A 29 -0.88 3.19 -9.83
N LYS A 30 -1.67 2.11 -9.80
CA LYS A 30 -2.55 1.77 -8.67
C LYS A 30 -1.75 0.97 -7.63
N VAL A 31 -1.45 1.59 -6.48
CA VAL A 31 -0.62 0.97 -5.42
C VAL A 31 -1.36 0.97 -4.08
N ILE A 32 -1.48 -0.20 -3.45
CA ILE A 32 -2.04 -0.38 -2.11
C ILE A 32 -0.91 -0.68 -1.13
N VAL A 33 -0.95 -0.06 0.06
CA VAL A 33 -0.04 -0.40 1.16
C VAL A 33 -0.62 -1.50 2.04
N SER A 34 0.23 -2.43 2.49
CA SER A 34 -0.14 -3.46 3.44
C SER A 34 0.85 -3.56 4.59
N SER A 35 0.38 -3.51 5.83
CA SER A 35 1.24 -3.49 7.02
C SER A 35 0.62 -4.24 8.19
N GLY A 36 1.44 -4.89 9.02
CA GLY A 36 1.01 -5.38 10.33
C GLY A 36 0.97 -4.31 11.42
N TYR A 37 1.53 -3.13 11.15
CA TYR A 37 1.51 -1.97 12.05
C TYR A 37 0.41 -1.03 11.58
N SER A 38 -0.78 -1.15 12.17
CA SER A 38 -1.96 -0.34 11.81
C SER A 38 -1.84 1.13 12.20
N ASP A 39 -0.97 1.44 13.16
CA ASP A 39 -0.88 2.78 13.78
C ASP A 39 0.04 3.72 13.00
N ASP A 40 0.64 3.26 11.90
CA ASP A 40 1.47 4.11 11.04
C ASP A 40 0.62 5.18 10.34
N PRO A 41 1.04 6.46 10.32
CA PRO A 41 0.34 7.53 9.62
C PRO A 41 0.04 7.26 8.14
N ILE A 42 0.84 6.40 7.48
CA ILE A 42 0.63 5.96 6.11
C ILE A 42 -0.60 5.06 5.99
N MET A 43 -0.86 4.22 7.00
CA MET A 43 -2.05 3.38 7.03
C MET A 43 -3.31 4.22 7.29
N ALA A 44 -3.19 5.31 8.06
CA ALA A 44 -4.30 6.23 8.35
C ALA A 44 -4.67 7.15 7.17
N ASP A 45 -3.69 7.60 6.37
CA ASP A 45 -3.92 8.47 5.21
C ASP A 45 -3.03 8.07 4.01
N PRO A 46 -3.28 6.91 3.39
CA PRO A 46 -2.42 6.35 2.32
C PRO A 46 -2.25 7.29 1.13
N LYS A 47 -3.29 8.08 0.83
CA LYS A 47 -3.31 9.01 -0.32
C LYS A 47 -2.27 10.10 -0.22
N LYS A 48 -1.95 10.59 0.99
CA LYS A 48 -0.87 11.57 1.21
C LYS A 48 0.51 11.05 0.81
N TYR A 49 0.68 9.73 0.70
CA TYR A 49 1.95 9.09 0.43
C TYR A 49 2.02 8.43 -0.96
N GLY A 50 0.99 8.59 -1.80
CA GLY A 50 0.94 8.03 -3.15
C GLY A 50 0.25 6.67 -3.25
N PHE A 51 -0.31 6.15 -2.16
CA PHE A 51 -1.11 4.93 -2.19
C PHE A 51 -2.58 5.25 -2.42
N ILE A 52 -3.29 4.40 -3.16
CA ILE A 52 -4.73 4.58 -3.40
C ILE A 52 -5.60 4.02 -2.26
N SER A 53 -5.07 3.05 -1.52
CA SER A 53 -5.73 2.42 -0.38
C SER A 53 -4.71 1.72 0.54
N ALA A 54 -5.17 1.23 1.70
CA ALA A 54 -4.38 0.49 2.68
C ALA A 54 -5.13 -0.75 3.18
N ILE A 55 -4.41 -1.81 3.54
CA ILE A 55 -4.98 -3.02 4.18
C ILE A 55 -4.07 -3.54 5.31
N ALA A 56 -4.62 -3.64 6.52
CA ALA A 56 -3.89 -4.10 7.70
C ALA A 56 -3.74 -5.63 7.74
N LYS A 57 -2.55 -6.13 8.08
CA LYS A 57 -2.25 -7.56 8.28
C LYS A 57 -2.54 -7.96 9.73
N PRO A 58 -2.97 -9.21 9.98
CA PRO A 58 -3.42 -10.19 8.99
C PRO A 58 -4.80 -9.84 8.43
N TYR A 59 -5.05 -10.20 7.17
CA TYR A 59 -6.36 -10.05 6.52
C TYR A 59 -6.79 -11.36 5.84
N LYS A 60 -8.09 -11.55 5.72
CA LYS A 60 -8.73 -12.63 4.96
C LYS A 60 -8.87 -12.25 3.49
N ILE A 61 -9.14 -13.24 2.65
CA ILE A 61 -9.35 -13.02 1.22
C ILE A 61 -10.53 -12.10 0.93
N ASP A 62 -11.60 -12.16 1.74
CA ASP A 62 -12.77 -11.31 1.57
C ASP A 62 -12.48 -9.83 1.86
N GLU A 63 -11.60 -9.56 2.83
CA GLU A 63 -11.15 -8.20 3.16
C GLU A 63 -10.29 -7.63 2.03
N LEU A 64 -9.41 -8.45 1.45
CA LEU A 64 -8.66 -8.08 0.26
C LEU A 64 -9.58 -7.80 -0.94
N ASN A 65 -10.57 -8.68 -1.16
CA ASN A 65 -11.55 -8.52 -2.24
C ASN A 65 -12.34 -7.23 -2.10
N ALA A 66 -12.77 -6.88 -0.88
CA ALA A 66 -13.48 -5.63 -0.61
C ALA A 66 -12.63 -4.40 -0.95
N VAL A 67 -11.34 -4.42 -0.60
CA VAL A 67 -10.43 -3.32 -0.92
C VAL A 67 -10.22 -3.20 -2.42
N ILE A 68 -10.02 -4.31 -3.15
CA ILE A 68 -9.70 -4.28 -4.59
C ILE A 68 -10.92 -3.97 -5.45
N SER A 69 -12.10 -4.47 -5.08
CA SER A 69 -13.33 -4.30 -5.88
C SER A 69 -13.85 -2.86 -5.88
N CYS A 70 -13.37 -2.01 -4.97
CA CYS A 70 -13.75 -0.61 -4.86
C CYS A 70 -12.81 0.38 -5.59
N LEU A 71 -11.82 -0.11 -6.36
CA LEU A 71 -10.74 0.68 -7.01
C LEU A 71 -10.83 0.73 -8.54
#